data_AF-A0A0F9VBC5-F1
#
_entry.id   AF-A0A0F9VBC5-F1
#
_cell.length_a   1.000
_cell.length_b   1.000
_cell.length_c   1.000
_cell.angle_alpha   90.00
_cell.angle_beta   90.00
_cell.angle_gamma   90.00
#
_symmetry.space_group_name_H-M   'P 1'
#
loop_
_entity.id
_entity.type
_entity.pdbx_description
1 polymer ?
#
loop_
_entity_poly.entity_id
_entity_poly.type
_entity_poly.pdbx_seq_one_letter_code
_entity_poly.pdbx_strand_id
1 'polypeptide(L)'
;MVIRPAGVIFVNDDLVPGVQSVLAKQLHISEIIDGYTFDQRIIASPNYVNVVKQLDLRILVVRSLEELTNRALADVVLFVTHGQASVLNNKFGPPGITSAVTRLTWGKLSIWGV
;
A
#
# COMPACT_ATOMS: atom_id res chain seq x y z
N MET A 1 6.22 21.72 -4.29
CA MET A 1 4.97 20.94 -4.16
C MET A 1 5.37 19.48 -4.07
N VAL A 2 5.06 18.77 -2.98
CA VAL A 2 5.44 17.36 -2.83
C VAL A 2 4.43 16.51 -3.61
N ILE A 3 4.84 15.97 -4.76
CA ILE A 3 4.04 15.04 -5.55
C ILE A 3 3.91 13.74 -4.76
N ARG A 4 2.67 13.31 -4.48
CA ARG A 4 2.37 12.06 -3.79
C ARG A 4 1.58 11.16 -4.73
N PRO A 5 2.23 10.29 -5.52
CA PRO A 5 1.52 9.46 -6.48
C PRO A 5 0.44 8.60 -5.84
N ALA A 6 -0.65 8.41 -6.58
CA ALA A 6 -1.59 7.32 -6.38
C ALA A 6 -0.91 5.95 -6.43
N GLY A 7 -1.54 4.98 -5.77
CA GLY A 7 -1.01 3.63 -5.77
C GLY A 7 -1.80 2.64 -4.95
N VAL A 8 -1.55 1.37 -5.24
CA VAL A 8 -2.09 0.23 -4.51
C VAL A 8 -1.02 -0.30 -3.57
N ILE A 9 -1.33 -0.34 -2.27
CA ILE A 9 -0.40 -0.74 -1.22
C ILE A 9 -0.95 -2.01 -0.58
N PHE A 10 -0.18 -3.08 -0.61
CA PHE A 10 -0.52 -4.32 0.08
C PHE A 10 0.13 -4.35 1.45
N VAL A 11 -0.60 -4.86 2.43
CA VAL A 11 -0.09 -5.10 3.77
C VAL A 11 -0.61 -6.42 4.31
N ASN A 12 0.18 -7.07 5.15
CA ASN A 12 -0.18 -8.29 5.86
C ASN A 12 -1.47 -8.13 6.69
N ASP A 13 -2.17 -9.24 6.90
CA ASP A 13 -3.50 -9.30 7.52
C ASP A 13 -3.48 -9.40 9.06
N ASP A 14 -2.33 -9.63 9.67
CA ASP A 14 -2.11 -9.62 11.13
C ASP A 14 -2.03 -8.21 11.75
N LEU A 15 -2.69 -7.23 11.13
CA LEU A 15 -2.71 -5.86 11.60
C LEU A 15 -3.83 -5.56 12.60
N VAL A 16 -3.44 -5.06 13.77
CA VAL A 16 -4.39 -4.47 14.73
C VAL A 16 -5.02 -3.19 14.13
N PRO A 17 -6.33 -2.92 14.31
CA PRO A 17 -7.01 -1.75 13.73
C PRO A 17 -6.35 -0.39 13.97
N GLY A 18 -5.67 -0.25 15.12
CA GLY A 18 -4.89 0.96 15.44
C GLY A 18 -3.73 1.19 14.45
N VAL A 19 -3.04 0.14 14.03
CA VAL A 19 -1.92 0.22 13.08
C VAL A 19 -2.42 0.59 11.69
N GLN A 20 -3.55 0.01 11.26
CA GLN A 20 -4.20 0.37 9.99
C GLN A 20 -4.58 1.86 9.95
N SER A 21 -5.13 2.38 11.04
CA SER A 21 -5.49 3.80 11.16
C SER A 21 -4.28 4.73 11.09
N VAL A 22 -3.14 4.32 11.67
CA VAL A 22 -1.89 5.08 11.57
C VAL A 22 -1.35 5.05 10.14
N LEU A 23 -1.30 3.88 9.50
CA LEU A 23 -0.88 3.75 8.09
C LEU A 23 -1.76 4.60 7.18
N ALA A 24 -3.08 4.56 7.38
CA ALA A 24 -4.02 5.33 6.59
C ALA A 24 -3.75 6.83 6.67
N LYS A 25 -3.50 7.34 7.90
CA LYS A 25 -3.15 8.75 8.11
C LYS A 25 -1.80 9.11 7.50
N GLN A 26 -0.77 8.31 7.76
CA GLN A 26 0.61 8.62 7.37
C GLN A 26 0.84 8.53 5.86
N LEU A 27 0.18 7.59 5.19
CA LEU A 27 0.30 7.38 3.75
C LEU A 27 -0.80 8.10 2.96
N HIS A 28 -1.73 8.78 3.64
CA HIS A 28 -2.92 9.41 3.08
C HIS A 28 -3.72 8.44 2.19
N ILE A 29 -4.06 7.29 2.78
CA ILE A 29 -4.89 6.27 2.15
C ILE A 29 -6.32 6.80 2.03
N SER A 30 -6.89 6.66 0.84
CA SER A 30 -8.28 7.02 0.54
C SER A 30 -9.25 5.92 0.96
N GLU A 31 -8.84 4.66 0.82
CA GLU A 31 -9.70 3.50 1.10
C GLU A 31 -8.88 2.31 1.63
N ILE A 32 -9.43 1.61 2.62
CA ILE A 32 -8.88 0.35 3.14
C ILE A 32 -9.85 -0.77 2.77
N ILE A 33 -9.36 -1.80 2.10
CA ILE A 33 -10.15 -2.97 1.69
C ILE A 33 -9.40 -4.26 2.00
N ASP A 34 -10.12 -5.38 2.10
CA ASP A 34 -9.49 -6.69 2.20
C ASP A 34 -9.08 -7.25 0.81
N GLY A 35 -8.24 -8.28 0.81
CA GLY A 35 -7.79 -8.96 -0.40
C GLY A 35 -8.92 -9.54 -1.23
N TYR A 36 -9.97 -10.08 -0.58
CA TYR A 36 -11.11 -10.67 -1.27
C TYR A 36 -11.89 -9.62 -2.07
N THR A 37 -12.21 -8.48 -1.45
CA THR A 37 -12.88 -7.34 -2.05
C THR A 37 -12.05 -6.75 -3.18
N PHE A 38 -10.73 -6.65 -3.00
CA PHE A 38 -9.84 -6.22 -4.06
C PHE A 38 -9.91 -7.17 -5.26
N ASP A 39 -9.79 -8.47 -5.03
CA ASP A 39 -9.83 -9.48 -6.10
C ASP A 39 -11.20 -9.48 -6.82
N GLN A 40 -12.32 -9.32 -6.10
CA GLN A 40 -13.65 -9.14 -6.70
C GLN A 40 -13.74 -7.88 -7.58
N ARG A 41 -13.14 -6.76 -7.15
CA ARG A 41 -13.09 -5.53 -7.96
C ARG A 41 -12.25 -5.69 -9.23
N ILE A 42 -11.15 -6.45 -9.15
CA ILE A 42 -10.34 -6.79 -10.34
C ILE A 42 -11.14 -7.70 -11.30
N ILE A 43 -11.84 -8.71 -10.78
CA ILE A 43 -12.67 -9.61 -11.58
C ILE A 43 -13.80 -8.83 -12.28
N ALA A 44 -14.49 -7.95 -11.54
CA ALA A 44 -15.56 -7.12 -12.08
C ALA A 44 -15.05 -6.07 -13.08
N SER A 45 -13.85 -5.54 -12.86
CA SER A 45 -13.23 -4.53 -13.72
C SER A 45 -11.70 -4.72 -13.78
N PRO A 46 -11.17 -5.38 -14.83
CA PRO A 46 -9.73 -5.63 -14.97
C PRO A 46 -8.86 -4.36 -14.96
N ASN A 47 -9.43 -3.20 -15.32
CA ASN A 47 -8.76 -1.90 -15.33
C ASN A 47 -8.83 -1.15 -14.00
N TYR A 48 -9.37 -1.74 -12.94
CA TYR A 48 -9.61 -1.07 -11.66
C TYR A 48 -8.37 -0.33 -11.12
N VAL A 49 -7.19 -0.94 -11.17
CA VAL A 49 -5.93 -0.30 -10.72
C VAL A 49 -5.60 0.96 -11.51
N ASN A 50 -5.87 0.97 -12.82
CA ASN A 50 -5.64 2.13 -13.66
C ASN A 50 -6.61 3.26 -13.29
N VAL A 51 -7.87 2.93 -13.01
CA VAL A 51 -8.87 3.90 -12.55
C VAL A 51 -8.47 4.53 -11.22
N VAL A 52 -8.00 3.71 -10.26
CA VAL A 52 -7.50 4.20 -8.96
C VAL A 52 -6.36 5.21 -9.16
N LYS A 53 -5.43 4.91 -10.08
CA LYS A 53 -4.31 5.79 -10.40
C LYS A 53 -4.74 7.07 -11.12
N GLN A 54 -5.70 6.98 -12.04
CA GLN A 54 -6.25 8.14 -12.76
C GLN A 54 -7.02 9.09 -11.84
N LEU A 55 -7.67 8.57 -10.80
CA LEU A 55 -8.40 9.36 -9.80
C LEU A 55 -7.52 9.90 -8.66
N ASP A 56 -6.21 9.74 -8.77
CA ASP A 56 -5.22 10.09 -7.74
C ASP A 56 -5.49 9.45 -6.35
N LEU A 57 -6.07 8.24 -6.33
CA LEU A 57 -6.46 7.55 -5.10
C LEU A 57 -5.36 6.62 -4.58
N ARG A 58 -5.35 6.42 -3.27
CA ARG A 58 -4.46 5.46 -2.60
C ARG A 58 -5.27 4.43 -1.86
N ILE A 59 -5.01 3.16 -2.15
CA ILE A 59 -5.76 2.06 -1.57
C ILE A 59 -4.81 1.19 -0.77
N LEU A 60 -5.19 0.91 0.47
CA LEU A 60 -4.54 -0.07 1.32
C LEU A 60 -5.33 -1.38 1.24
N VAL A 61 -4.67 -2.44 0.77
CA VAL A 61 -5.25 -3.78 0.68
C VAL A 61 -4.64 -4.63 1.79
N VAL A 62 -5.49 -5.08 2.71
CA VAL A 62 -5.12 -5.97 3.81
C VAL A 62 -5.31 -7.41 3.36
N ARG A 63 -4.22 -8.17 3.23
CA ARG A 63 -4.26 -9.57 2.80
C ARG A 63 -3.02 -10.34 3.27
N SER A 64 -3.11 -11.66 3.30
CA SER A 64 -1.92 -12.50 3.49
C SER A 64 -0.89 -12.24 2.38
N LEU A 65 0.37 -12.05 2.77
CA LEU A 65 1.48 -11.85 1.83
C LEU A 65 2.03 -13.17 1.26
N GLU A 66 1.52 -14.31 1.71
CA GLU A 66 1.81 -15.62 1.10
C GLU A 66 1.01 -15.81 -0.19
N GLU A 67 -0.13 -15.12 -0.31
CA GLU A 67 -0.95 -15.14 -1.51
C GLU A 67 -0.27 -14.37 -2.66
N LEU A 68 -0.16 -15.03 -3.81
CA LEU A 68 0.43 -14.45 -5.01
C LEU A 68 -0.60 -13.84 -5.95
N THR A 69 -1.89 -14.13 -5.75
CA THR A 69 -3.00 -13.63 -6.56
C THR A 69 -2.98 -12.10 -6.61
N ASN A 70 -2.92 -11.54 -7.82
CA ASN A 70 -2.89 -10.10 -8.07
C ASN A 70 -1.76 -9.31 -7.37
N ARG A 71 -0.75 -9.97 -6.78
CA ARG A 71 0.36 -9.30 -6.08
C ARG A 71 1.20 -8.40 -7.00
N ALA A 72 1.29 -8.75 -8.28
CA ALA A 72 1.98 -7.93 -9.29
C ALA A 72 1.30 -6.55 -9.51
N LEU A 73 0.00 -6.44 -9.17
CA LEU A 73 -0.75 -5.21 -9.28
C LEU A 73 -0.45 -4.22 -8.14
N ALA A 74 0.11 -4.69 -7.03
CA ALA A 74 0.56 -3.82 -5.95
C ALA A 74 1.73 -2.95 -6.43
N ASP A 75 1.70 -1.67 -6.04
CA ASP A 75 2.81 -0.74 -6.27
C ASP A 75 3.79 -0.76 -5.09
N VAL A 76 3.28 -0.98 -3.87
CA VAL A 76 4.09 -1.15 -2.67
C VAL A 76 3.57 -2.36 -1.91
N VAL A 77 4.48 -3.17 -1.38
CA VAL A 77 4.16 -4.27 -0.45
C VAL A 77 4.86 -4.00 0.86
N LEU A 78 4.08 -3.87 1.92
CA LEU A 78 4.54 -3.64 3.28
C LEU A 78 4.33 -4.90 4.12
N PHE A 79 5.34 -5.25 4.90
CA PHE A 79 5.22 -6.22 5.98
C PHE A 79 5.36 -5.48 7.31
N VAL A 80 4.33 -5.56 8.14
CA VAL A 80 4.24 -4.81 9.37
C VAL A 80 4.25 -5.75 10.55
N THR A 81 5.24 -5.59 11.42
CA THR A 81 5.38 -6.43 12.61
C THR A 81 5.92 -5.59 13.76
N HIS A 82 5.41 -5.79 14.98
CA HIS A 82 5.89 -5.10 16.19
C HIS A 82 5.98 -3.57 16.05
N GLY A 83 5.03 -2.94 15.35
CA GLY A 83 5.02 -1.49 15.12
C GLY A 83 6.05 -0.97 14.10
N GLN A 84 6.74 -1.87 13.40
CA GLN A 84 7.65 -1.56 12.30
C GLN A 84 7.03 -1.97 10.97
N ALA A 85 7.23 -1.17 9.93
CA ALA A 85 6.87 -1.47 8.57
C ALA A 85 8.14 -1.67 7.74
N SER A 86 8.29 -2.85 7.16
CA SER A 86 9.33 -3.22 6.21
C SER A 86 8.76 -3.22 4.80
N VAL A 87 9.43 -2.52 3.88
CA VAL A 87 9.03 -2.44 2.48
C VAL A 87 9.60 -3.63 1.73
N LEU A 88 8.75 -4.61 1.38
CA LEU A 88 9.18 -5.81 0.65
C LEU A 88 9.31 -5.57 -0.85
N ASN A 89 8.41 -4.76 -1.41
CA ASN A 89 8.43 -4.37 -2.81
C ASN A 89 7.97 -2.92 -2.94
N ASN A 90 8.54 -2.20 -3.90
CA ASN A 90 8.29 -0.78 -4.07
C ASN A 90 8.57 -0.36 -5.52
N LYS A 91 7.55 0.10 -6.22
CA LYS A 91 7.68 0.65 -7.58
C LYS A 91 8.07 2.13 -7.60
N PHE A 92 7.99 2.83 -6.46
CA PHE A 92 8.28 4.26 -6.34
C PHE A 92 9.68 4.55 -5.77
N GLY A 93 10.39 3.52 -5.31
CA GLY A 93 11.68 3.68 -4.67
C GLY A 93 12.31 2.33 -4.29
N PRO A 94 13.41 2.33 -3.53
CA PRO A 94 14.09 1.09 -3.19
C PRO A 94 13.24 0.25 -2.22
N PRO A 95 13.26 -1.09 -2.37
CA PRO A 95 12.77 -2.00 -1.35
C PRO A 95 13.77 -2.10 -0.17
N GLY A 96 13.38 -2.80 0.89
CA GLY A 96 14.22 -3.12 2.05
C GLY A 96 14.24 -2.06 3.16
N ILE A 97 13.62 -0.90 2.95
CA ILE A 97 13.49 0.13 3.99
C ILE A 97 12.60 -0.41 5.10
N THR A 98 13.10 -0.34 6.34
CA THR A 98 12.31 -0.62 7.55
C THR A 98 12.21 0.65 8.39
N SER A 99 11.00 1.00 8.80
CA SER A 99 10.76 2.17 9.65
C SER A 99 9.61 1.92 10.60
N ALA A 100 9.58 2.62 11.74
CA ALA A 100 8.40 2.62 12.59
C ALA A 100 7.17 3.07 11.79
N VAL A 101 6.04 2.39 11.95
CA VAL A 101 4.77 2.70 11.24
C VAL A 101 4.39 4.18 11.42
N THR A 102 4.59 4.72 12.62
CA THR A 102 4.32 6.12 12.96
C THR A 102 5.21 7.13 12.24
N ARG A 103 6.33 6.69 11.68
CA ARG A 103 7.31 7.51 10.96
C ARG A 103 7.39 7.15 9.48
N LEU A 104 6.59 6.19 9.00
CA LEU A 104 6.57 5.81 7.60
C LEU A 104 5.82 6.90 6.83
N THR A 105 6.51 7.62 5.95
CA THR A 105 5.91 8.70 5.16
C THR A 105 6.08 8.42 3.69
N TRP A 106 5.28 9.08 2.85
CA TRP A 106 5.40 8.92 1.40
C TRP A 106 6.80 9.27 0.89
N GLY A 107 7.43 10.32 1.43
CA GLY A 107 8.81 10.68 1.09
C GLY A 107 9.87 9.61 1.44
N LYS A 108 9.54 8.66 2.33
CA LYS A 108 10.41 7.49 2.59
C LYS A 108 10.15 6.34 1.63
N LEU A 109 8.94 6.24 1.08
CA LEU A 109 8.56 5.22 0.10
C LEU A 109 8.94 5.63 -1.32
N SER A 110 8.88 6.92 -1.63
CA SER A 110 9.10 7.42 -2.97
C SER A 110 10.36 8.28 -3.04
N ILE A 111 11.33 7.88 -3.87
CA ILE A 111 12.43 8.74 -4.30
C ILE A 111 11.99 9.48 -5.56
N TRP A 112 11.13 10.48 -5.39
CA TRP A 112 10.99 11.51 -6.42
C TRP A 112 12.09 12.52 -6.15
N GLY A 113 13.19 12.37 -6.88
CA GLY A 113 14.16 13.44 -7.06
C GLY A 113 13.45 14.66 -7.66
N VAL A 114 13.80 15.81 -7.10
CA VAL A 114 13.48 17.19 -7.49
C VAL A 114 13.20 17.37 -8.98
#